data_AF-A0A3B0UX95-F1
#
_entry.id   AF-A0A3B0UX95-F1
#
_cell.length_a   1.000
_cell.length_b   1.000
_cell.length_c   1.000
_cell.angle_alpha   90.00
_cell.angle_beta   90.00
_cell.angle_gamma   90.00
#
_symmetry.space_group_name_H-M   'P 1'
#
loop_
_entity.id
_entity.type
_entity.pdbx_description
1 polymer ?
#
loop_
_entity_poly.entity_id
_entity_poly.type
_entity_poly.pdbx_seq_one_letter_code
_entity_poly.pdbx_strand_id
1 'polypeptide(L)'
;MRIDTQFDVDFADEIAKFESYNKHIYRPNSYLHKWWARRCGSTFRTILKHLVTDEAKQDYYAAGGLRGKIILDPMVGGGTTLHEAIRLGANVIGADIDPIPILQAKASLSEIALTDLQTAF
;
A
#
# COMPACT_ATOMS: atom_id res chain seq x y z
N MET A 1 -8.45 27.10 -1.90
CA MET A 1 -7.87 25.75 -1.83
C MET A 1 -6.40 25.91 -1.48
N ARG A 2 -5.96 25.53 -0.28
CA ARG A 2 -4.53 25.60 0.09
C ARG A 2 -3.88 24.26 -0.30
N ILE A 3 -2.77 24.34 -1.02
CA ILE A 3 -1.88 23.19 -1.26
C ILE A 3 -1.24 22.82 0.08
N ASP A 4 -1.07 21.53 0.34
CA ASP A 4 -0.39 21.01 1.52
C ASP A 4 1.09 21.47 1.50
N THR A 5 1.51 22.16 2.56
CA THR A 5 2.89 22.66 2.72
C THR A 5 3.69 21.88 3.76
N GLN A 6 3.09 20.87 4.41
CA GLN A 6 3.72 20.06 5.44
C GLN A 6 4.24 18.72 4.89
N PHE A 7 3.81 18.33 3.69
CA PHE A 7 4.29 17.15 3.02
C PHE A 7 5.77 17.28 2.61
N ASP A 8 6.63 16.44 3.18
CA ASP A 8 8.05 16.37 2.86
C ASP A 8 8.27 15.65 1.52
N VAL A 9 8.29 16.44 0.44
CA VAL A 9 8.47 15.95 -0.94
C VAL A 9 9.86 15.36 -1.13
N ASP A 10 10.91 15.98 -0.58
CA ASP A 10 12.29 15.56 -0.78
C ASP A 10 12.54 14.18 -0.17
N PHE A 11 12.04 13.94 1.04
CA PHE A 11 12.09 12.62 1.69
C PHE A 11 11.31 11.57 0.89
N ALA A 12 10.09 11.91 0.44
CA ALA A 12 9.27 10.99 -0.35
C ALA A 12 9.98 10.56 -1.64
N ASP A 13 10.61 11.51 -2.34
CA ASP A 13 11.35 11.27 -3.57
C ASP A 13 12.61 10.43 -3.34
N GLU A 14 13.36 10.70 -2.27
CA GLU A 14 14.56 9.95 -1.94
C GLU A 14 14.25 8.46 -1.71
N ILE A 15 13.29 8.15 -0.84
CA ILE A 15 12.92 6.76 -0.55
C ILE A 15 12.28 6.09 -1.77
N ALA A 16 11.47 6.82 -2.55
CA ALA A 16 10.88 6.29 -3.78
C ALA A 16 11.92 5.93 -4.84
N LYS A 17 13.01 6.69 -4.96
CA LYS A 17 14.14 6.36 -5.87
C LYS A 17 14.75 5.01 -5.51
N PHE A 18 15.04 4.76 -4.24
CA PHE A 18 15.59 3.48 -3.78
C PHE A 18 14.65 2.29 -4.05
N GLU A 19 13.35 2.46 -3.83
CA GLU A 19 12.36 1.39 -4.09
C GLU A 19 12.17 1.15 -5.60
N SER A 20 12.28 2.20 -6.43
CA SER A 20 11.85 2.18 -7.83
C SER A 20 12.50 1.09 -8.68
N TYR A 21 13.77 0.76 -8.42
CA TYR A 21 14.53 -0.25 -9.17
C TYR A 21 14.30 -1.69 -8.68
N ASN A 22 13.92 -1.88 -7.41
CA ASN A 22 13.89 -3.19 -6.74
C ASN A 22 12.54 -3.51 -6.08
N LYS A 23 11.44 -2.94 -6.59
CA LYS A 23 10.09 -3.07 -6.02
C LYS A 23 9.64 -4.51 -5.69
N HIS A 24 10.06 -5.48 -6.51
CA HIS A 24 9.71 -6.90 -6.35
C HIS A 24 10.41 -7.56 -5.15
N ILE A 25 11.60 -7.08 -4.77
CA ILE A 25 12.35 -7.57 -3.61
C ILE A 25 11.64 -7.14 -2.31
N TYR A 26 11.13 -5.92 -2.27
CA TYR A 26 10.52 -5.36 -1.05
C TYR A 26 9.06 -5.78 -0.83
N ARG A 27 8.36 -6.23 -1.88
CA ARG A 27 6.90 -6.45 -1.85
C ARG A 27 6.48 -7.72 -2.62
N PRO A 28 7.06 -8.89 -2.31
CA PRO A 28 6.90 -10.10 -3.13
C PRO A 28 5.44 -10.52 -3.33
N ASN A 29 4.59 -10.39 -2.30
CA ASN A 29 3.17 -10.74 -2.41
C ASN A 29 2.39 -9.89 -3.42
N SER A 30 2.85 -8.65 -3.69
CA SER A 30 2.23 -7.77 -4.69
C SER A 30 2.68 -8.08 -6.13
N TYR A 31 3.58 -9.04 -6.33
CA TYR A 31 4.18 -9.39 -7.63
C TYR A 31 3.69 -10.73 -8.22
N LEU A 32 2.56 -11.25 -7.76
CA LEU A 32 1.92 -12.46 -8.32
C LEU A 32 1.65 -12.38 -9.84
N HIS A 33 1.41 -11.17 -10.37
CA HIS A 33 1.19 -10.95 -11.80
C HIS A 33 1.90 -9.68 -12.30
N LYS A 34 2.33 -9.67 -13.56
CA LYS A 34 2.93 -8.49 -14.23
C LYS A 34 1.82 -7.54 -14.70
N TRP A 35 1.19 -6.84 -13.75
CA TRP A 35 0.27 -5.72 -14.05
C TRP A 35 1.03 -4.40 -14.14
N TRP A 36 0.70 -3.57 -15.12
CA TRP A 36 1.44 -2.38 -15.52
C TRP A 36 0.94 -1.11 -14.79
N ALA A 37 0.99 -1.05 -13.47
CA ALA A 37 0.59 0.19 -12.75
C ALA A 37 1.18 0.35 -11.34
N ARG A 38 2.23 -0.39 -10.97
CA ARG A 38 2.75 -0.34 -9.59
C ARG A 38 3.61 0.89 -9.31
N ARG A 39 3.09 1.74 -8.44
CA ARG A 39 3.82 2.84 -7.79
C ARG A 39 4.63 2.29 -6.60
N CYS A 40 5.65 3.04 -6.21
CA CYS A 40 6.43 2.77 -5.01
C CYS A 40 5.49 2.84 -3.80
N GLY A 41 5.55 1.84 -2.93
CA GLY A 41 4.74 1.87 -1.73
C GLY A 41 5.26 2.89 -0.72
N SER A 42 6.53 3.26 -0.77
CA SER A 42 7.08 4.39 0.00
C SER A 42 6.30 5.68 -0.24
N THR A 43 6.03 6.03 -1.51
CA THR A 43 5.23 7.21 -1.86
C THR A 43 3.84 7.15 -1.21
N PHE A 44 3.14 6.02 -1.35
CA PHE A 44 1.80 5.86 -0.75
C PHE A 44 1.83 5.84 0.77
N ARG A 45 2.85 5.23 1.38
CA ARG A 45 3.01 5.24 2.83
C ARG A 45 3.23 6.65 3.36
N THR A 46 4.05 7.48 2.71
CA THR A 46 4.24 8.87 3.11
C THR A 46 2.94 9.66 3.04
N ILE A 47 2.15 9.49 1.96
CA ILE A 47 0.82 10.12 1.83
C ILE A 47 -0.11 9.66 2.95
N LEU A 48 -0.21 8.34 3.19
CA LEU A 48 -1.08 7.77 4.20
C LEU A 48 -0.67 8.19 5.63
N LYS A 49 0.63 8.38 5.87
CA LYS A 49 1.15 8.89 7.15
C LYS A 49 0.71 10.32 7.42
N HIS A 50 0.59 11.16 6.40
CA HIS A 50 0.00 12.49 6.52
C HIS A 50 -1.49 12.47 6.91
N LEU A 51 -2.18 11.34 6.72
CA LEU A 51 -3.59 11.17 7.16
C LEU A 51 -3.72 10.69 8.62
N VAL A 52 -2.61 10.34 9.27
CA VAL A 52 -2.60 9.90 10.68
C VAL A 52 -2.82 11.11 11.57
N THR A 53 -3.84 11.06 12.44
CA THR A 53 -4.18 12.17 13.34
C THR A 53 -3.36 12.20 14.62
N ASP A 54 -2.74 11.08 14.99
CA ASP A 54 -1.85 10.97 16.14
C ASP A 54 -0.42 11.33 15.69
N GLU A 55 0.04 12.53 16.04
CA GLU A 55 1.36 13.05 15.64
C GLU A 55 2.50 12.10 16.01
N ALA A 56 2.40 11.39 17.14
CA ALA A 56 3.41 10.42 17.57
C ALA A 56 3.53 9.21 16.62
N LYS A 57 2.54 9.00 15.74
CA LYS A 57 2.50 7.93 14.74
C LYS A 57 2.61 8.44 13.30
N GLN A 58 2.77 9.74 13.08
CA GLN A 58 2.93 10.33 11.74
C GLN A 58 4.29 10.05 11.11
N ASP A 59 5.32 9.77 11.91
CA ASP A 59 6.63 9.39 11.39
C ASP A 59 6.52 8.19 10.42
N TYR A 60 7.30 8.24 9.34
CA TYR A 60 7.26 7.24 8.27
C TYR A 60 7.50 5.82 8.80
N TYR A 61 8.43 5.65 9.73
CA TYR A 61 8.83 4.36 10.28
C TYR A 61 7.96 3.91 11.46
N ALA A 62 7.22 4.82 12.10
CA ALA A 62 6.26 4.45 13.14
C ALA A 62 5.23 3.42 12.64
N ALA A 63 4.83 2.50 13.51
CA ALA A 63 3.84 1.47 13.18
C ALA A 63 2.41 2.01 13.26
N GLY A 64 1.54 1.54 12.34
CA GLY A 64 0.11 1.83 12.39
C GLY A 64 -0.22 3.32 12.19
N GLY A 65 -1.33 3.74 12.80
CA GLY A 65 -1.82 5.13 12.80
C GLY A 65 -3.19 5.30 12.15
N LEU A 66 -3.67 4.32 11.39
CA LEU A 66 -4.94 4.40 10.65
C LEU A 66 -6.01 3.41 11.12
N ARG A 67 -5.86 2.84 12.33
CA ARG A 67 -6.88 1.93 12.90
C ARG A 67 -8.24 2.62 13.00
N GLY A 68 -9.28 1.94 12.51
CA GLY A 68 -10.65 2.46 12.50
C GLY A 68 -10.93 3.47 11.37
N LYS A 69 -9.96 3.76 10.50
CA LYS A 69 -10.16 4.52 9.26
C LYS A 69 -10.46 3.57 8.11
N ILE A 70 -11.14 4.10 7.09
CA ILE A 70 -11.40 3.42 5.82
C ILE A 70 -10.68 4.20 4.71
N ILE A 71 -9.83 3.54 3.95
CA ILE A 71 -9.16 4.11 2.77
C ILE A 71 -9.82 3.54 1.52
N LEU A 72 -10.35 4.42 0.68
CA LEU A 72 -10.92 4.08 -0.63
C LEU A 72 -9.87 4.37 -1.72
N ASP A 73 -9.57 3.36 -2.52
CA ASP A 73 -8.84 3.51 -3.78
C ASP A 73 -9.77 3.11 -4.94
N PRO A 74 -10.32 4.07 -5.71
CA PRO A 74 -11.23 3.78 -6.81
C PRO A 74 -10.49 3.37 -8.10
N MET A 75 -9.16 3.32 -8.10
CA MET A 75 -8.32 2.95 -9.25
C MET A 75 -7.11 2.12 -8.77
N VAL A 76 -7.42 0.98 -8.15
CA VAL A 76 -6.46 0.14 -7.40
C VAL A 76 -5.21 -0.21 -8.20
N GLY A 77 -5.36 -0.50 -9.50
CA GLY A 77 -4.28 -0.86 -10.40
C GLY A 77 -3.37 -1.94 -9.81
N GLY A 78 -2.16 -1.55 -9.41
CA GLY A 78 -1.18 -2.47 -8.84
C GLY A 78 -1.46 -2.94 -7.40
N GLY A 79 -2.45 -2.36 -6.71
CA GLY A 79 -2.82 -2.70 -5.34
C GLY A 79 -2.01 -2.00 -4.25
N THR A 80 -1.05 -1.13 -4.60
CA THR A 80 -0.08 -0.56 -3.65
C THR A 80 -0.75 0.17 -2.48
N THR A 81 -1.75 1.00 -2.75
CA THR A 81 -2.50 1.77 -1.74
C THR A 81 -3.12 0.86 -0.69
N LEU A 82 -3.79 -0.22 -1.14
CA LEU A 82 -4.48 -1.16 -0.27
C LEU A 82 -3.48 -1.85 0.68
N HIS A 83 -2.35 -2.32 0.15
CA HIS A 83 -1.32 -2.98 0.95
C HIS A 83 -0.73 -2.07 2.01
N GLU A 84 -0.39 -0.82 1.65
CA GLU A 84 0.18 0.12 2.62
C GLU A 84 -0.84 0.58 3.66
N ALA A 85 -2.09 0.81 3.26
CA ALA A 85 -3.16 1.17 4.19
C ALA A 85 -3.44 0.05 5.21
N ILE A 86 -3.49 -1.22 4.77
CA ILE A 86 -3.64 -2.38 5.65
C ILE A 86 -2.46 -2.47 6.64
N ARG A 87 -1.22 -2.26 6.18
CA ARG A 87 -0.03 -2.25 7.06
C ARG A 87 -0.08 -1.15 8.13
N LEU A 88 -0.80 -0.06 7.87
CA LEU A 88 -1.04 1.02 8.83
C LEU A 88 -2.30 0.78 9.69
N GLY A 89 -2.96 -0.36 9.52
CA GLY A 89 -4.13 -0.80 10.30
C GLY A 89 -5.47 -0.27 9.79
N ALA A 90 -5.52 0.33 8.60
CA ALA A 90 -6.77 0.80 8.01
C ALA A 90 -7.60 -0.35 7.45
N ASN A 91 -8.91 -0.16 7.43
CA ASN A 91 -9.79 -0.91 6.54
C ASN A 91 -9.66 -0.33 5.13
N VAL A 92 -9.83 -1.14 4.10
CA VAL A 92 -9.65 -0.70 2.71
C VAL A 92 -10.82 -1.09 1.83
N ILE A 93 -11.14 -0.23 0.86
CA ILE A 93 -12.08 -0.49 -0.21
C ILE A 93 -11.33 -0.21 -1.52
N GLY A 94 -11.32 -1.18 -2.42
CA GLY A 94 -10.64 -1.08 -3.70
C GLY A 94 -11.61 -1.32 -4.86
N ALA A 95 -11.56 -0.47 -5.89
CA ALA A 95 -12.23 -0.67 -7.15
C ALA A 95 -11.27 -0.46 -8.32
N ASP A 96 -11.54 -1.14 -9.43
CA ASP A 96 -10.88 -0.92 -10.71
C ASP A 96 -11.87 -1.27 -11.82
N ILE A 97 -11.68 -0.71 -13.01
CA ILE A 97 -12.46 -1.11 -14.19
C ILE A 97 -11.98 -2.45 -14.72
N ASP A 98 -10.69 -2.75 -14.58
CA ASP A 98 -10.10 -3.99 -15.06
C ASP A 98 -10.22 -5.09 -13.97
N PRO A 99 -10.71 -6.29 -14.32
CA PRO A 99 -10.85 -7.38 -13.36
C PRO A 99 -9.51 -7.96 -12.89
N ILE A 100 -8.41 -7.79 -13.63
CA ILE A 100 -7.10 -8.38 -13.32
C ILE A 100 -6.48 -7.74 -12.05
N PRO A 101 -6.36 -6.40 -11.92
CA PRO A 101 -6.06 -5.71 -10.66
C PRO A 101 -6.84 -6.22 -9.45
N ILE A 102 -8.15 -6.38 -9.62
CA ILE A 102 -9.05 -6.80 -8.55
C ILE A 102 -8.74 -8.22 -8.12
N LEU A 103 -8.63 -9.15 -9.07
CA LEU A 103 -8.29 -10.54 -8.79
C LEU A 103 -6.92 -10.65 -8.12
N GLN A 104 -5.95 -9.88 -8.61
CA GLN A 104 -4.61 -9.88 -8.07
C GLN A 104 -4.57 -9.34 -6.63
N ALA A 105 -5.22 -8.21 -6.35
CA ALA A 105 -5.30 -7.64 -5.02
C ALA A 105 -6.02 -8.58 -4.05
N LYS A 106 -7.10 -9.25 -4.50
CA LYS A 106 -7.77 -10.28 -3.71
C LYS A 106 -6.84 -11.43 -3.40
N ALA A 107 -6.13 -11.98 -4.40
CA ALA A 107 -5.20 -13.08 -4.19
C ALA A 107 -4.05 -12.71 -3.23
N SER A 108 -3.50 -11.51 -3.32
CA SER A 108 -2.37 -11.08 -2.49
C SER A 108 -2.76 -10.67 -1.06
N LEU A 109 -4.03 -10.34 -0.83
CA LEU A 109 -4.57 -9.91 0.47
C LEU A 109 -5.47 -10.95 1.14
N SER A 110 -5.72 -12.09 0.50
CA SER A 110 -6.49 -13.16 1.10
C SER A 110 -5.72 -13.77 2.27
N GLU A 111 -6.36 -13.83 3.43
CA GLU A 111 -5.85 -14.61 4.56
C GLU A 111 -6.07 -16.09 4.27
N ILE A 112 -4.98 -16.84 4.17
CA ILE A 112 -5.01 -18.29 3.99
C ILE A 112 -4.14 -18.89 5.09
N ALA A 113 -4.66 -19.89 5.81
CA ALA A 113 -3.88 -20.58 6.83
C ALA A 113 -2.68 -21.28 6.18
N LEU A 114 -1.50 -21.13 6.79
CA LEU A 114 -0.28 -21.73 6.27
C LEU A 114 -0.39 -23.26 6.13
N THR A 115 -1.11 -23.90 7.05
CA THR A 115 -1.37 -25.35 7.04
C THR A 115 -2.12 -25.78 5.78
N ASP A 116 -3.06 -24.97 5.31
CA ASP A 116 -3.86 -25.28 4.13
C ASP A 116 -3.00 -25.17 2.87
N LEU A 117 -2.13 -24.16 2.82
CA LEU A 117 -1.14 -24.01 1.74
C LEU A 117 -0.14 -25.16 1.70
N GLN A 118 0.39 -25.59 2.85
CA GLN A 118 1.33 -26.71 2.96
C GLN A 118 0.71 -28.07 2.61
N THR A 119 -0.61 -28.20 2.72
CA THR A 119 -1.32 -29.44 2.36
C THR A 119 -1.63 -29.49 0.86
N ALA A 120 -1.83 -28.33 0.23
CA ALA A 120 -2.23 -28.23 -1.17
C ALA A 120 -1.05 -28.27 -2.17
N PHE A 121 0.17 -27.98 -1.73
CA PHE A 121 1.38 -27.86 -2.56
C PHE A 121 2.57 -28.57 -1.91
#